data_AF-A0AAN8GHQ5-F1
#
_entry.id   AF-A0AAN8GHQ5-F1
#
_cell.length_a   1.000
_cell.length_b   1.000
_cell.length_c   1.000
_cell.angle_alpha   90.00
_cell.angle_beta   90.00
_cell.angle_gamma   90.00
#
_symmetry.space_group_name_H-M   'P 1'
#
loop_
_entity.id
_entity.type
_entity.pdbx_description
1 polymer ?
#
loop_
_entity_poly.entity_id
_entity_poly.type
_entity_poly.pdbx_seq_one_letter_code
_entity_poly.pdbx_strand_id
1 'polypeptide(L)'
;MMKNRESFCLYYYSNFSLDNEANNYTFRVGNLLSDNSNVDCTDAIKTDELTAQNRPFSTFDHSASQYDCPKRMQSSWWFADHPNCTAANLNGPIESTTSPEISWQPNYLIVQFALYEP
;
A
#
# COMPACT_ATOMS: atom_id res chain seq x y z
N MET A 1 -5.70 -29.44 -23.12
CA MET A 1 -6.55 -28.34 -22.58
C MET A 1 -5.74 -27.69 -21.45
N MET A 2 -5.00 -26.63 -21.73
CA MET A 2 -4.27 -25.89 -20.69
C MET A 2 -5.28 -25.05 -19.92
N LYS A 3 -5.48 -25.34 -18.63
CA LYS A 3 -6.16 -24.40 -17.73
C LYS A 3 -5.28 -23.15 -17.70
N ASN A 4 -5.81 -22.00 -18.15
CA ASN A 4 -5.23 -20.71 -17.78
C ASN A 4 -5.20 -20.68 -16.25
N ARG A 5 -4.03 -20.90 -15.65
CA ARG A 5 -3.86 -20.63 -14.23
C ARG A 5 -3.75 -19.12 -14.15
N GLU A 6 -4.75 -18.49 -13.55
CA GLU A 6 -4.64 -17.09 -13.15
C GLU A 6 -3.38 -16.94 -12.28
N SER A 7 -2.52 -15.99 -12.63
CA SER A 7 -1.38 -15.64 -11.79
C SER A 7 -1.90 -14.96 -10.54
N PHE A 8 -1.46 -15.38 -9.36
CA PHE A 8 -1.86 -14.80 -8.09
C PHE A 8 -0.73 -14.77 -7.08
N CYS A 9 -0.79 -13.75 -6.21
CA CYS A 9 0.09 -13.57 -5.08
C CYS A 9 -0.73 -13.72 -3.79
N LEU A 10 -0.25 -14.51 -2.82
CA LEU A 10 -0.93 -14.70 -1.54
C LEU A 10 0.06 -14.71 -0.38
N TYR A 11 -0.09 -13.75 0.53
CA TYR A 11 0.81 -13.52 1.65
C TYR A 11 0.16 -13.89 2.98
N TYR A 12 0.89 -14.65 3.80
CA TYR A 12 0.49 -14.98 5.16
C TYR A 12 1.50 -14.41 6.16
N TYR A 13 1.03 -13.58 7.08
CA TYR A 13 1.87 -13.06 8.16
C TYR A 13 1.55 -13.76 9.47
N SER A 14 2.57 -13.94 10.30
CA SER A 14 2.45 -14.63 11.60
C SER A 14 1.59 -13.92 12.63
N ASN A 15 1.41 -12.60 12.51
CA ASN A 15 0.48 -11.84 13.33
C ASN A 15 0.02 -10.57 12.59
N PHE A 16 -1.10 -10.04 13.02
CA PHE A 16 -1.67 -8.75 12.62
C PHE A 16 -2.20 -8.07 13.88
N SER A 17 -1.83 -6.81 14.10
CA SER A 17 -2.41 -6.00 15.18
C SER A 17 -2.43 -4.53 14.81
N LEU A 18 -3.42 -3.82 15.34
CA LEU A 18 -3.51 -2.37 15.28
C LEU A 18 -3.42 -1.82 16.70
N ASP A 19 -2.68 -0.74 16.87
CA ASP A 19 -2.77 0.03 18.11
C ASP A 19 -4.15 0.71 18.21
N ASN A 20 -4.45 1.36 19.33
CA ASN A 20 -5.72 2.07 19.52
C ASN A 20 -5.75 3.43 18.79
N GLU A 21 -6.89 4.11 18.88
CA GLU A 21 -7.11 5.44 18.29
C GLU A 21 -6.10 6.50 18.79
N ALA A 22 -5.74 6.46 20.08
CA ALA A 22 -4.74 7.37 20.65
C ALA A 22 -3.36 7.25 19.98
N ASN A 23 -3.09 6.12 19.32
CA ASN A 23 -1.88 5.86 18.54
C ASN A 23 -2.19 5.74 17.03
N ASN A 24 -3.29 6.36 16.58
CA ASN A 24 -3.72 6.42 15.19
C ASN A 24 -3.80 5.05 14.51
N TYR A 25 -4.24 4.02 15.24
CA TYR A 25 -4.37 2.67 14.69
C TYR A 25 -3.10 2.14 14.01
N THR A 26 -1.94 2.41 14.62
CA THR A 26 -0.63 2.03 14.07
C THR A 26 -0.57 0.53 13.76
N PHE A 27 -0.18 0.21 12.53
CA PHE A 27 -0.19 -1.16 12.02
C PHE A 27 1.07 -1.91 12.38
N ARG A 28 0.92 -3.14 12.87
CA ARG A 28 2.01 -4.07 13.15
C ARG A 28 1.69 -5.43 12.57
N VAL A 29 2.71 -6.04 11.98
CA VAL A 29 2.59 -7.32 11.30
C VAL A 29 3.85 -8.16 11.52
N GLY A 30 3.65 -9.45 11.74
CA GLY A 30 4.70 -10.40 12.03
C GLY A 30 5.53 -10.75 10.80
N ASN A 31 6.43 -11.72 10.94
CA ASN A 31 7.19 -12.26 9.80
C ASN A 31 6.24 -12.87 8.77
N LEU A 32 6.63 -12.76 7.49
CA LEU A 32 5.99 -13.50 6.41
C LEU A 32 6.26 -14.99 6.60
N LEU A 33 5.19 -15.80 6.65
CA LEU A 33 5.24 -17.24 6.91
C LEU A 33 5.35 -18.06 5.62
N SER A 34 4.63 -17.63 4.59
CA SER A 34 4.66 -18.27 3.27
C SER A 34 4.08 -17.34 2.22
N ASP A 35 4.64 -17.42 1.02
CA ASP A 35 4.06 -16.99 -0.25
C ASP A 35 3.38 -18.20 -0.91
N ASN A 36 2.06 -18.31 -0.83
CA ASN A 36 1.34 -19.33 -1.61
C ASN A 36 1.06 -18.78 -3.01
N SER A 37 2.09 -18.23 -3.66
CA SER A 37 2.00 -17.56 -4.95
C SER A 37 2.39 -18.53 -6.06
N ASN A 38 1.78 -18.42 -7.23
CA ASN A 38 2.18 -19.20 -8.42
C ASN A 38 3.10 -18.42 -9.36
N VAL A 39 3.48 -17.20 -8.97
CA VAL A 39 4.45 -16.31 -9.60
C VAL A 39 5.32 -15.65 -8.51
N ASP A 40 6.46 -15.09 -8.90
CA ASP A 40 7.31 -14.31 -7.99
C ASP A 40 6.63 -12.98 -7.65
N CYS A 41 6.45 -12.71 -6.37
CA CYS A 41 5.72 -11.56 -5.88
C CYS A 41 6.49 -10.89 -4.73
N THR A 42 6.70 -9.58 -4.81
CA THR A 42 7.36 -8.83 -3.72
C THR A 42 6.40 -8.46 -2.60
N ASP A 43 6.81 -8.62 -1.34
CA ASP A 43 6.05 -8.19 -0.17
C ASP A 43 5.93 -6.65 -0.10
N ALA A 44 4.80 -6.12 -0.58
CA ALA A 44 4.51 -4.69 -0.59
C ALA A 44 4.20 -4.10 0.80
N ILE A 45 3.92 -4.91 1.81
CA ILE A 45 3.69 -4.41 3.18
C ILE A 45 5.02 -4.05 3.85
N LYS A 46 6.05 -4.86 3.61
CA LYS A 46 7.39 -4.70 4.22
C LYS A 46 8.46 -4.22 3.26
N THR A 47 8.08 -3.57 2.15
CA THR A 47 9.03 -2.97 1.20
C THR A 47 9.73 -1.77 1.81
N ASP A 48 10.97 -1.93 2.28
CA ASP A 48 11.94 -0.90 2.72
C ASP A 48 11.32 0.44 3.15
N GLU A 49 11.67 1.54 2.46
CA GLU A 49 11.23 2.91 2.77
C GLU A 49 9.72 3.13 2.55
N LEU A 50 9.04 2.19 1.90
CA LEU A 50 7.60 2.23 1.59
C LEU A 50 6.77 1.33 2.51
N THR A 51 7.37 0.81 3.58
CA THR A 51 6.71 -0.13 4.47
C THR A 51 5.52 0.51 5.17
N ALA A 52 4.42 -0.25 5.21
CA ALA A 52 3.25 0.04 6.03
C ALA A 52 3.47 -0.35 7.50
N GLN A 53 4.47 -1.19 7.79
CA GLN A 53 4.72 -1.69 9.14
C GLN A 53 5.17 -0.55 10.06
N ASN A 54 4.60 -0.52 11.27
CA ASN A 54 4.82 0.50 12.30
C ASN A 54 4.45 1.92 11.85
N ARG A 55 3.52 2.05 10.90
CA ARG A 55 3.00 3.35 10.47
C ARG A 55 1.60 3.58 11.03
N PRO A 56 1.25 4.82 11.39
CA PRO A 56 -0.10 5.21 11.75
C PRO A 56 -1.03 5.19 10.52
N PHE A 57 -2.31 4.90 10.75
CA PHE A 57 -3.32 4.97 9.70
C PHE A 57 -3.58 6.43 9.34
N SER A 58 -3.72 6.72 8.05
CA SER A 58 -3.95 8.06 7.55
C SER A 58 -5.14 8.10 6.59
N THR A 59 -5.93 9.15 6.70
CA THR A 59 -7.13 9.47 5.91
C THR A 59 -7.01 10.88 5.32
N PHE A 60 -7.94 11.28 4.47
CA PHE A 60 -7.94 12.61 3.84
C PHE A 60 -7.91 13.78 4.85
N ASP A 61 -8.56 13.60 5.99
CA ASP A 61 -8.70 14.57 7.08
C ASP A 61 -7.68 14.37 8.23
N HIS A 62 -6.92 13.27 8.20
CA HIS A 62 -5.92 12.96 9.21
C HIS A 62 -4.71 12.27 8.58
N SER A 63 -3.71 13.05 8.16
CA SER A 63 -2.46 12.54 7.60
C SER A 63 -1.33 12.57 8.64
N ALA A 64 -0.65 11.44 8.78
CA ALA A 64 0.57 11.35 9.57
C ALA A 64 1.87 11.45 8.74
N SER A 65 1.74 11.53 7.41
CA SER A 65 2.85 11.68 6.46
C SER A 65 3.03 13.15 6.05
N GLN A 66 4.28 13.57 5.83
CA GLN A 66 4.60 14.91 5.32
C GLN A 66 4.24 15.08 3.83
N TYR A 67 3.91 13.99 3.14
CA TYR A 67 3.75 13.95 1.69
C TYR A 67 2.29 13.96 1.22
N ASP A 68 1.33 14.27 2.11
CA ASP A 68 -0.12 14.33 1.83
C ASP A 68 -0.64 13.08 1.10
N CYS A 69 -0.13 11.92 1.53
CA CYS A 69 -0.34 10.64 0.87
C CYS A 69 -1.81 10.23 0.72
N PRO A 70 -2.70 10.46 1.70
CA PRO A 70 -4.12 10.14 1.51
C PRO A 70 -4.75 10.83 0.29
N LYS A 71 -4.40 12.09 0.04
CA LYS A 71 -4.91 12.82 -1.14
C LYS A 71 -4.28 12.32 -2.42
N ARG A 72 -2.96 12.14 -2.42
CA ARG A 72 -2.22 11.70 -3.61
C ARG A 72 -2.58 10.28 -4.02
N MET A 73 -2.80 9.40 -3.05
CA MET A 73 -3.18 7.99 -3.25
C MET A 73 -4.70 7.78 -3.33
N GLN A 74 -5.49 8.84 -3.16
CA GLN A 74 -6.97 8.83 -3.14
C GLN A 74 -7.52 7.69 -2.28
N SER A 75 -6.91 7.50 -1.10
CA SER A 75 -7.06 6.28 -0.31
C SER A 75 -6.73 6.54 1.15
N SER A 76 -7.11 5.60 2.01
CA SER A 76 -6.70 5.58 3.42
C SER A 76 -5.85 4.36 3.69
N TRP A 77 -4.66 4.57 4.23
CA TRP A 77 -3.67 3.52 4.42
C TRP A 77 -2.65 3.87 5.49
N TRP A 78 -1.83 2.89 5.85
CA TRP A 78 -0.62 3.09 6.65
C TRP A 78 0.52 3.55 5.75
N PHE A 79 0.45 4.81 5.30
CA PHE A 79 1.43 5.37 4.38
C PHE A 79 2.80 5.53 5.07
N ALA A 80 3.85 5.25 4.30
CA ALA A 80 5.20 5.60 4.65
C ALA A 80 5.43 7.11 4.57
N ASP A 81 6.44 7.58 5.28
CA ASP A 81 6.92 8.96 5.20
C ASP A 81 7.93 9.07 4.04
N HIS A 82 7.44 8.88 2.83
CA HIS A 82 8.23 8.90 1.59
C HIS A 82 7.40 9.51 0.44
N PRO A 83 8.00 10.19 -0.56
CA PRO A 83 7.27 10.75 -1.70
C PRO A 83 6.40 9.75 -2.46
N ASN A 84 6.72 8.46 -2.48
CA ASN A 84 5.92 7.42 -3.13
C ASN A 84 4.81 6.83 -2.23
N CYS A 85 4.69 7.28 -0.98
CA CYS A 85 3.62 6.98 -0.04
C CYS A 85 3.48 5.53 0.43
N THR A 86 3.40 4.52 -0.44
CA THR A 86 3.24 3.13 -0.01
C THR A 86 3.42 2.17 -1.18
N ALA A 87 4.03 1.02 -0.93
CA ALA A 87 4.10 -0.07 -1.90
C ALA A 87 2.78 -0.84 -2.08
N ALA A 88 1.74 -0.61 -1.26
CA ALA A 88 0.43 -1.24 -1.42
C ALA A 88 -0.69 -0.23 -1.20
N ASN A 89 -1.64 -0.15 -2.12
CA ASN A 89 -2.80 0.75 -2.01
C ASN A 89 -4.10 -0.03 -2.16
N LEU A 90 -4.34 -1.00 -1.29
CA LEU A 90 -5.49 -1.91 -1.42
C LEU A 90 -6.86 -1.21 -1.21
N ASN A 91 -6.86 -0.04 -0.58
CA ASN A 91 -8.04 0.82 -0.40
C ASN A 91 -8.18 1.90 -1.48
N GLY A 92 -7.41 1.79 -2.58
CA GLY A 92 -7.50 2.71 -3.71
C GLY A 92 -8.83 2.59 -4.47
N PRO A 93 -9.05 3.46 -5.47
CA PRO A 93 -10.21 3.38 -6.35
C PRO A 93 -10.14 2.16 -7.29
N ILE A 94 -11.32 1.56 -7.59
CA ILE A 94 -11.47 0.31 -8.37
C ILE A 94 -11.30 0.51 -9.89
N GLU A 95 -11.65 1.69 -10.41
CA GLU A 95 -11.77 1.96 -11.86
C GLU A 95 -10.97 3.19 -12.29
N SER A 96 -9.74 3.33 -11.80
CA SER A 96 -8.94 4.46 -12.18
C SER A 96 -8.13 4.15 -13.43
N THR A 97 -8.44 4.79 -14.56
CA THR A 97 -7.60 4.75 -15.77
C THR A 97 -6.23 5.43 -15.58
N THR A 98 -5.97 5.97 -14.38
CA THR A 98 -4.75 6.69 -13.98
C THR A 98 -4.33 6.29 -12.55
N SER A 99 -3.04 6.20 -12.23
CA SER A 99 -2.63 6.01 -10.82
C SER A 99 -3.14 7.17 -9.96
N PRO A 100 -3.66 6.91 -8.75
CA PRO A 100 -3.57 5.67 -7.96
C PRO A 100 -4.84 4.82 -8.02
N GLU A 101 -4.69 3.49 -8.11
CA GLU A 101 -5.76 2.49 -8.07
C GLU A 101 -5.55 1.46 -6.94
N ILE A 102 -6.49 0.53 -6.76
CA ILE A 102 -6.26 -0.69 -5.97
C ILE A 102 -5.05 -1.43 -6.54
N SER A 103 -3.96 -1.45 -5.79
CA SER A 103 -2.68 -1.93 -6.33
C SER A 103 -1.79 -2.59 -5.28
N TRP A 104 -1.04 -3.58 -5.74
CA TRP A 104 0.10 -4.16 -5.05
C TRP A 104 1.34 -3.83 -5.89
N GLN A 105 2.22 -2.99 -5.35
CA GLN A 105 3.30 -2.29 -6.08
C GLN A 105 2.78 -1.30 -7.15
N PRO A 106 2.16 -0.17 -6.75
CA PRO A 106 1.68 0.82 -7.69
C PRO A 106 2.80 1.38 -8.57
N ASN A 107 2.46 1.66 -9.83
CA ASN A 107 3.37 2.38 -10.72
C ASN A 107 3.31 3.89 -10.42
N TYR A 108 4.34 4.42 -9.76
CA TYR A 108 4.43 5.83 -9.37
C TYR A 108 4.81 6.77 -10.52
N LEU A 109 5.22 6.25 -11.67
CA LEU A 109 5.64 7.07 -12.82
C LEU A 109 4.51 7.93 -13.39
N ILE A 110 3.26 7.64 -13.04
CA ILE A 110 2.08 8.43 -13.47
C ILE A 110 1.82 9.61 -12.52
N VAL A 111 2.27 9.56 -11.26
CA VAL A 111 1.99 10.58 -10.23
C VAL A 111 2.86 11.84 -10.40
N GLN A 112 4.04 11.73 -11.04
CA GLN A 112 4.93 12.89 -11.25
C GLN A 112 4.41 13.88 -12.31
N PHE A 113 3.58 13.44 -13.26
CA PHE A 113 3.08 14.32 -14.33
C PHE A 113 1.84 15.12 -13.95
N ALA A 114 1.11 14.72 -12.90
CA ALA A 114 -0.11 15.40 -12.45
C ALA A 114 0.13 16.52 -11.41
N LEU A 115 1.39 16.79 -11.03
CA LEU A 115 1.75 17.83 -10.05
C LEU A 115 2.51 19.01 -10.69
N TYR A 116 2.60 19.04 -12.03
CA TYR A 116 3.16 20.15 -12.81
C TYR A 116 2.13 20.63 -13.84
N GLU A 117 1.06 21.27 -13.38
CA GLU A 117 0.41 22.30 -14.21
C GLU A 117 0.74 23.68 -13.60
N PRO A 118 1.24 24.64 -14.42
CA PRO A 118 1.62 25.98 -13.97
C PRO A 118 0.42 26.87 -13.59
#